data_AF-A0A4Z1CC14-F1
#
_entry.id   AF-A0A4Z1CC14-F1
#
_cell.length_a   1.000
_cell.length_b   1.000
_cell.length_c   1.000
_cell.angle_alpha   90.00
_cell.angle_beta   90.00
_cell.angle_gamma   90.00
#
_symmetry.space_group_name_H-M   'P 1'
#
loop_
_entity.id
_entity.type
_entity.pdbx_description
1 polymer ?
#
loop_
_entity_poly.entity_id
_entity_poly.type
_entity_poly.pdbx_seq_one_letter_code
_entity_poly.pdbx_strand_id
1 'polypeptide(L)'
;MTDRILALVDGSAYSQSVCHHTAWIAARLSASVDVMHVLGRREIGSTQNLSGALTLGARSALLEELASADESRARLAQVRGRAILEDAQAILQTDGVGQVTPHLRKGDILEAVQE
;
A
#
# COMPACT_ATOMS: atom_id res chain seq x y z
N MET A 1 -28.21 -8.48 -1.91
CA MET A 1 -26.76 -8.40 -2.16
C MET A 1 -26.31 -7.10 -1.55
N THR A 2 -25.35 -7.13 -0.63
CA THR A 2 -24.70 -5.92 -0.13
C THR A 2 -23.69 -5.50 -1.18
N ASP A 3 -23.93 -4.37 -1.83
CA ASP A 3 -22.96 -3.80 -2.76
C ASP A 3 -21.71 -3.41 -1.96
N ARG A 4 -20.54 -3.69 -2.54
CA ARG A 4 -19.23 -3.43 -1.92
C ARG A 4 -18.37 -2.66 -2.90
N ILE A 5 -17.81 -1.55 -2.43
CA ILE A 5 -16.95 -0.69 -3.22
C ILE A 5 -15.50 -0.89 -2.77
N LEU A 6 -14.62 -1.21 -3.72
CA LEU A 6 -13.18 -1.23 -3.49
C LEU A 6 -12.56 0.10 -3.93
N ALA A 7 -11.99 0.84 -2.98
CA ALA A 7 -11.25 2.07 -3.22
C ALA A 7 -9.74 1.80 -3.14
N LEU A 8 -9.02 2.12 -4.22
CA LEU A 8 -7.58 1.96 -4.30
C LEU A 8 -6.90 3.31 -4.01
N VAL A 9 -5.99 3.34 -3.04
CA VAL A 9 -5.26 4.53 -2.63
C VAL A 9 -3.75 4.28 -2.64
N ASP A 10 -2.97 5.28 -3.02
CA ASP A 10 -1.51 5.22 -3.17
C ASP A 10 -0.78 6.29 -2.35
N GLY A 11 -1.51 7.10 -1.57
CA GLY A 11 -0.96 8.22 -0.80
C GLY A 11 -0.60 9.43 -1.64
N SER A 12 -0.98 9.46 -2.93
CA SER A 12 -0.91 10.68 -3.74
C SER A 12 -1.97 11.70 -3.31
N ALA A 13 -1.81 12.95 -3.74
CA ALA A 13 -2.81 14.00 -3.53
C ALA A 13 -4.20 13.63 -4.11
N TYR A 14 -4.26 12.71 -5.07
CA TYR A 14 -5.51 12.24 -5.66
C TYR A 14 -6.26 11.24 -4.76
N SER A 15 -5.56 10.56 -3.83
CA SER A 15 -6.16 9.57 -2.92
C SER A 15 -7.27 10.19 -2.07
N GLN A 16 -7.12 11.46 -1.66
CA GLN A 16 -8.16 12.18 -0.94
C GLN A 16 -9.43 12.35 -1.79
N SER A 17 -9.28 12.74 -3.06
CA SER A 17 -10.41 12.86 -3.97
C SER A 17 -11.12 11.53 -4.17
N VAL A 18 -10.36 10.43 -4.32
CA VAL A 18 -10.93 9.08 -4.41
C VAL A 18 -11.79 8.76 -3.18
N CYS A 19 -11.28 9.02 -1.97
CA CYS A 19 -12.02 8.77 -0.72
C CYS A 19 -13.35 9.53 -0.68
N HIS A 20 -13.35 10.83 -0.99
CA HIS A 20 -14.58 11.64 -0.99
C HIS A 20 -15.61 11.15 -2.01
N HIS A 21 -15.17 10.79 -3.22
CA HIS A 21 -16.07 10.28 -4.25
C HIS A 21 -16.61 8.89 -3.89
N THR A 22 -15.77 8.03 -3.31
CA THR A 22 -16.18 6.72 -2.79
C THR A 22 -17.23 6.88 -1.70
N ALA A 23 -17.06 7.77 -0.73
CA ALA A 23 -18.05 8.03 0.30
C ALA A 23 -19.39 8.53 -0.30
N TRP A 24 -19.32 9.47 -1.25
CA TRP A 24 -20.48 10.02 -1.95
C TRP A 24 -21.32 8.95 -2.66
N ILE A 25 -20.67 7.98 -3.33
CA ILE A 25 -21.39 6.90 -4.02
C ILE A 25 -21.83 5.81 -3.04
N ALA A 26 -21.02 5.48 -2.02
CA ALA A 26 -21.34 4.48 -1.01
C ALA A 26 -22.62 4.84 -0.24
N ALA A 27 -22.78 6.11 0.12
CA ALA A 27 -23.99 6.62 0.77
C ALA A 27 -25.26 6.44 -0.09
N ARG A 28 -25.15 6.56 -1.42
CA ARG A 28 -26.29 6.39 -2.35
C ARG A 28 -26.66 4.93 -2.56
N LEU A 29 -25.64 4.06 -2.58
CA LEU A 29 -25.82 2.63 -2.80
C LEU A 29 -26.08 1.85 -1.51
N SER A 30 -25.97 2.51 -0.34
CA SER A 30 -25.91 1.81 0.96
C SER A 30 -24.85 0.70 0.98
N ALA A 31 -23.72 0.96 0.32
CA ALA A 31 -22.66 -0.01 0.10
C ALA A 31 -21.58 0.07 1.20
N SER A 32 -20.95 -1.06 1.52
CA SER A 32 -19.73 -1.06 2.35
C SER A 32 -18.52 -0.66 1.52
N VAL A 33 -17.48 -0.14 2.18
CA VAL A 33 -16.25 0.28 1.50
C VAL A 33 -15.08 -0.54 2.00
N ASP A 34 -14.35 -1.15 1.08
CA ASP A 34 -13.02 -1.67 1.33
C ASP A 34 -12.02 -0.67 0.74
N VAL A 35 -11.06 -0.24 1.54
CA VAL A 35 -9.98 0.65 1.10
C VAL A 35 -8.68 -0.13 1.06
N MET A 36 -7.96 -0.08 -0.06
CA MET A 36 -6.78 -0.90 -0.27
C MET A 36 -5.59 -0.08 -0.76
N HIS A 37 -4.44 -0.38 -0.17
CA HIS A 37 -3.13 0.11 -0.60
C HIS A 37 -2.22 -1.08 -0.88
N VAL A 38 -1.58 -1.08 -2.05
CA VAL A 38 -0.69 -2.15 -2.50
C VAL A 38 0.74 -1.65 -2.49
N LEU A 39 1.56 -2.24 -1.61
CA LEU A 39 3.00 -2.01 -1.56
C LEU A 39 3.65 -2.66 -2.79
N GLY A 40 3.91 -1.83 -3.80
CA GLY A 40 4.49 -2.28 -5.06
C GLY A 40 6.00 -2.53 -4.96
N ARG A 41 6.53 -3.26 -5.94
CA ARG A 41 7.98 -3.56 -6.06
C ARG A 41 8.90 -2.34 -5.99
N ARG A 42 8.43 -1.17 -6.43
CA ARG A 42 9.20 0.08 -6.38
C ARG A 42 9.35 0.65 -4.97
N GLU A 43 8.37 0.43 -4.11
CA GLU A 43 8.39 0.92 -2.72
C GLU A 43 9.19 -0.02 -1.82
N ILE A 44 9.19 -1.30 -2.13
CA ILE A 44 9.94 -2.33 -1.38
C ILE A 44 11.41 -2.39 -1.86
N GLY A 45 11.72 -1.80 -3.02
CA GLY A 45 13.06 -1.75 -3.61
C GLY A 45 13.30 -2.88 -4.62
N SER A 46 13.98 -2.55 -5.72
CA SER A 46 14.56 -3.54 -6.63
C SER A 46 16.06 -3.56 -6.44
N THR A 47 16.58 -4.52 -5.66
CA THR A 47 18.01 -4.65 -5.42
C THR A 47 18.70 -5.10 -6.71
N GLN A 48 19.49 -4.22 -7.34
CA GLN A 48 20.40 -4.63 -8.40
C GLN A 48 21.59 -5.35 -7.74
N ASN A 49 21.83 -6.61 -8.12
CA ASN A 49 22.94 -7.38 -7.57
C ASN A 49 24.27 -6.89 -8.16
N LEU A 50 25.00 -6.07 -7.40
CA LEU A 50 26.29 -5.51 -7.80
C LEU A 50 27.50 -6.35 -7.34
N SER A 51 27.27 -7.52 -6.74
CA SER A 51 28.34 -8.34 -6.13
C SER A 51 29.16 -9.17 -7.12
N GLY A 52 28.78 -9.22 -8.40
CA GLY A 52 29.33 -10.12 -9.41
C GLY A 52 30.82 -9.93 -9.75
N ALA A 53 31.45 -8.81 -9.35
CA ALA A 53 32.85 -8.49 -9.65
C ALA A 53 33.78 -8.38 -8.42
N LEU A 54 33.32 -8.76 -7.23
CA LEU A 54 34.02 -8.51 -5.96
C LEU A 54 34.74 -9.74 -5.39
N THR A 55 35.84 -9.51 -4.67
CA THR A 55 36.53 -10.52 -3.85
C THR A 55 35.62 -11.00 -2.70
N LEU A 56 35.84 -12.22 -2.20
CA LEU A 56 34.93 -12.89 -1.25
C LEU A 56 34.59 -12.06 0.01
N GLY A 57 35.58 -11.35 0.58
CA GLY A 57 35.34 -10.50 1.76
C GLY A 57 34.52 -9.25 1.46
N ALA A 58 34.83 -8.55 0.36
CA ALA A 58 34.08 -7.36 -0.08
C ALA A 58 32.65 -7.72 -0.51
N ARG A 59 32.45 -8.92 -1.06
CA ARG A 59 31.14 -9.45 -1.41
C ARG A 59 30.25 -9.67 -0.18
N SER A 60 30.76 -10.30 0.87
CA SER A 60 29.96 -10.57 2.07
C SER A 60 29.51 -9.29 2.77
N ALA A 61 30.42 -8.32 2.93
CA ALA A 61 30.09 -7.03 3.52
C ALA A 61 29.03 -6.26 2.72
N LEU A 62 29.15 -6.25 1.38
CA LEU A 62 28.15 -5.59 0.52
C LEU A 62 26.78 -6.28 0.58
N LEU A 63 26.74 -7.62 0.60
CA LEU A 63 25.46 -8.34 0.70
C LEU A 63 24.76 -8.07 2.04
N GLU A 64 25.51 -7.94 3.13
CA GLU A 64 24.98 -7.59 4.44
C GLU A 64 24.43 -6.16 4.47
N GLU A 65 25.15 -5.20 3.88
CA GLU A 65 24.68 -3.81 3.74
C GLU A 65 23.39 -3.72 2.90
N LEU A 66 23.34 -4.43 1.76
CA LEU A 66 22.15 -4.48 0.92
C LEU A 66 20.96 -5.11 1.66
N ALA A 67 21.18 -6.18 2.42
CA ALA A 67 20.14 -6.82 3.22
C ALA A 67 19.58 -5.88 4.30
N SER A 68 20.46 -5.15 5.01
CA SER A 68 20.04 -4.17 6.02
C SER A 68 19.27 -2.99 5.41
N ALA A 69 19.68 -2.52 4.23
CA ALA A 69 18.99 -1.48 3.49
C ALA A 69 17.59 -1.92 3.04
N ASP A 70 17.46 -3.15 2.53
CA ASP A 70 16.17 -3.71 2.11
C ASP A 70 15.23 -3.93 3.31
N GLU A 71 15.73 -4.38 4.46
CA GLU A 71 14.94 -4.47 5.70
C GLU A 71 14.39 -3.09 6.12
N SER A 72 15.25 -2.07 6.12
CA SER A 72 14.88 -0.71 6.51
C SER A 72 13.83 -0.13 5.56
N ARG A 73 13.98 -0.35 4.25
CA ARG A 73 13.00 0.07 3.23
C ARG A 73 11.67 -0.64 3.39
N ALA A 74 11.67 -1.96 3.58
CA ALA A 74 10.45 -2.74 3.77
C ALA A 74 9.67 -2.27 5.00
N ARG A 75 10.38 -1.98 6.10
CA ARG A 75 9.78 -1.42 7.32
C ARG A 75 9.14 -0.05 7.06
N LEU A 76 9.86 0.85 6.39
CA LEU A 76 9.36 2.18 6.06
C LEU A 76 8.12 2.11 5.16
N ALA A 77 8.16 1.30 4.11
CA ALA A 77 7.04 1.09 3.19
C ALA A 77 5.79 0.59 3.93
N GLN A 78 5.96 -0.34 4.88
CA GLN A 78 4.85 -0.85 5.68
C GLN A 78 4.24 0.21 6.59
N VAL A 79 5.06 1.03 7.25
CA VAL A 79 4.58 2.13 8.11
C VAL A 79 3.84 3.18 7.26
N ARG A 80 4.42 3.57 6.13
CA ARG A 80 3.80 4.53 5.21
C ARG A 80 2.46 4.01 4.66
N GLY A 81 2.42 2.75 4.21
CA GLY A 81 1.19 2.14 3.71
C GLY A 81 0.09 2.04 4.76
N ARG A 82 0.46 1.83 6.03
CA ARG A 82 -0.49 1.90 7.15
C ARG A 82 -1.04 3.31 7.33
N ALA A 83 -0.19 4.32 7.35
CA ALA A 83 -0.61 5.72 7.50
C ALA A 83 -1.57 6.15 6.36
N ILE A 84 -1.28 5.75 5.12
CA ILE A 84 -2.17 6.02 3.97
C ILE A 84 -3.57 5.42 4.19
N LEU A 85 -3.65 4.19 4.69
CA LEU A 85 -4.93 3.54 4.97
C LEU A 85 -5.67 4.18 6.15
N GLU A 86 -4.96 4.60 7.18
CA GLU A 86 -5.53 5.30 8.34
C GLU A 86 -6.13 6.64 7.92
N ASP A 87 -5.40 7.44 7.13
CA ASP A 87 -5.89 8.71 6.58
C ASP A 87 -7.13 8.49 5.70
N ALA A 88 -7.09 7.51 4.80
CA ALA A 88 -8.21 7.19 3.92
C ALA A 88 -9.44 6.71 4.71
N GLN A 89 -9.25 5.87 5.73
CA GLN A 89 -10.31 5.42 6.61
C GLN A 89 -10.94 6.59 7.37
N ALA A 90 -10.13 7.51 7.90
CA ALA A 90 -10.61 8.70 8.60
C ALA A 90 -11.45 9.60 7.70
N ILE A 91 -11.04 9.81 6.44
CA ILE A 91 -11.80 10.60 5.46
C ILE A 91 -13.16 9.94 5.18
N LEU A 92 -13.16 8.64 4.86
CA LEU A 92 -14.37 7.89 4.56
C LEU A 92 -15.37 7.89 5.72
N GLN A 93 -14.88 7.71 6.95
CA GLN A 93 -15.72 7.75 8.16
C GLN A 93 -16.28 9.16 8.43
N THR A 94 -15.46 10.20 8.23
CA THR A 94 -15.89 11.60 8.37
C THR A 94 -17.01 11.94 7.38
N ASP A 95 -16.93 11.40 6.17
CA ASP A 95 -17.95 11.58 5.13
C ASP A 95 -19.19 10.65 5.31
N GLY A 96 -19.26 9.91 6.42
CA GLY A 96 -20.45 9.15 6.82
C GLY A 96 -20.48 7.68 6.38
N VAL A 97 -19.36 7.12 5.92
CA VAL A 97 -19.28 5.67 5.64
C VAL A 97 -19.16 4.90 6.95
N GLY A 98 -20.18 4.09 7.26
CA GLY A 98 -20.24 3.34 8.51
C GLY A 98 -19.23 2.19 8.61
N GLN A 99 -19.15 1.34 7.58
CA GLN A 99 -18.19 0.23 7.53
C GLN A 99 -17.12 0.46 6.47
N VAL A 100 -15.88 0.65 6.94
CA VAL A 100 -14.67 0.80 6.13
C VAL A 100 -13.67 -0.27 6.54
N THR A 101 -13.28 -1.14 5.60
CA THR A 101 -12.28 -2.20 5.83
C THR A 101 -10.95 -1.83 5.16
N PRO A 102 -9.87 -1.58 5.91
CA PRO A 102 -8.56 -1.31 5.32
C PRO A 102 -7.82 -2.60 4.95
N HIS A 103 -7.24 -2.63 3.75
CA HIS A 103 -6.44 -3.73 3.22
C HIS A 103 -5.05 -3.24 2.81
N LEU A 104 -4.02 -3.69 3.53
CA LEU A 104 -2.64 -3.52 3.09
C LEU A 104 -2.20 -4.80 2.38
N ARG A 105 -1.81 -4.68 1.12
CA ARG A 105 -1.31 -5.80 0.29
C ARG A 105 0.11 -5.53 -0.17
N LYS A 106 0.80 -6.58 -0.59
CA LYS A 106 2.14 -6.52 -1.18
C LYS A 106 2.09 -7.19 -2.54
N GLY A 107 2.86 -6.67 -3.49
CA GLY A 107 3.00 -7.32 -4.81
C GLY A 107 2.36 -6.52 -5.93
N ASP A 108 1.76 -7.23 -6.89
CA ASP A 108 1.11 -6.63 -8.04
C ASP A 108 -0.33 -6.22 -7.71
N ILE A 109 -0.75 -5.07 -8.22
CA ILE A 109 -2.10 -4.56 -7.98
C ILE A 109 -3.18 -5.41 -8.65
N LEU A 110 -2.90 -5.99 -9.82
CA LEU A 110 -3.85 -6.82 -10.54
C LEU A 110 -4.10 -8.15 -9.82
N GLU A 111 -3.08 -8.67 -9.16
CA GLU A 111 -3.20 -9.85 -8.28
C GLU A 111 -3.95 -9.49 -7.00
N ALA A 112 -3.57 -8.38 -6.36
CA ALA A 112 -4.15 -7.95 -5.08
C ALA A 112 -5.66 -7.63 -5.15
N VAL A 113 -6.17 -7.20 -6.31
CA VAL A 113 -7.61 -6.89 -6.51
C VAL A 113 -8.46 -8.14 -6.77
N GLN A 114 -7.85 -9.27 -7.15
CA GLN A 114 -8.56 -10.52 -7.41
C GLN A 114 -8.80 -11.36 -6.14
N GLU A 115 -8.03 -11.10 -5.07
CA GLU A 115 -8.18 -11.72 -3.74
C GLU A 115 -9.33 -11.10 -2.92
#